data_AF-G5LIS9-F1
#
_entry.id   AF-G5LIS9-F1
#
_cell.length_a   1.000
_cell.length_b   1.000
_cell.length_c   1.000
_cell.angle_alpha   90.00
_cell.angle_beta   90.00
_cell.angle_gamma   90.00
#
_symmetry.space_group_name_H-M   'P 1'
#
loop_
_entity.id
_entity.type
_entity.pdbx_description
1 polymer ?
#
loop_
_entity_poly.entity_id
_entity_poly.type
_entity_poly.pdbx_seq_one_letter_code
_entity_poly.pdbx_strand_id
1 'polypeptide(L)'
;MSALLAEHQVHLHIQEIDYDQWHAGEIESDIWLNSANFTLPLDFSLFAHLCEVPLLQNCIPRDWQDDAAQWRAGEMNLANWCQQLLANKAIVPLIHHWLIIQGQRSMRGLRMNTLGWFDFKSAWFAPPDP
;
A
#
# COMPACT_ATOMS: atom_id res chain seq x y z
N MET A 1 -3.68 15.16 -10.62
CA MET A 1 -3.51 15.89 -9.35
C MET A 1 -3.08 17.34 -9.57
N SER A 2 -1.94 17.60 -10.23
CA SER A 2 -1.45 18.98 -10.45
C SER A 2 -2.49 19.94 -11.06
N ALA A 3 -3.19 19.52 -12.14
CA ALA A 3 -4.20 20.37 -12.77
C ALA A 3 -5.37 20.69 -11.82
N LEU A 4 -5.89 19.67 -11.12
CA LEU A 4 -6.96 19.81 -10.15
C LEU A 4 -6.59 20.76 -9.00
N LEU A 5 -5.38 20.64 -8.45
CA LEU A 5 -4.90 21.52 -7.39
C LEU A 5 -4.73 22.97 -7.88
N ALA A 6 -4.28 23.15 -9.12
CA ALA A 6 -4.11 24.48 -9.71
C ALA A 6 -5.46 25.23 -9.87
N GLU A 7 -6.57 24.52 -10.14
CA GLU A 7 -7.93 25.11 -10.14
C GLU A 7 -8.31 25.73 -8.78
N HIS A 8 -7.70 25.22 -7.71
CA HIS A 8 -7.85 25.74 -6.34
C HIS A 8 -6.69 26.65 -5.91
N GLN A 9 -5.89 27.16 -6.85
CA GLN A 9 -4.73 28.03 -6.59
C GLN A 9 -3.64 27.36 -5.72
N VAL A 10 -3.62 26.03 -5.69
CA VAL A 10 -2.58 25.25 -5.01
C VAL A 10 -1.51 24.86 -6.03
N HIS A 11 -0.27 25.28 -5.78
CA HIS A 11 0.87 24.87 -6.58
C HIS A 11 1.44 23.55 -6.05
N LEU A 12 1.51 22.53 -6.91
CA LEU A 12 2.05 21.22 -6.55
C LEU A 12 3.54 21.16 -6.92
N HIS A 13 4.40 21.00 -5.91
CA HIS A 13 5.81 20.66 -6.11
C HIS A 13 5.99 19.14 -5.95
N ILE A 14 6.49 18.47 -6.99
CA ILE A 14 6.72 17.02 -6.96
C ILE A 14 8.17 16.77 -6.55
N GLN A 15 8.35 15.95 -5.51
CA GLN A 15 9.65 15.47 -5.07
C GLN A 15 9.76 13.98 -5.40
N GLU A 16 10.74 13.64 -6.23
CA GLU A 16 11.11 12.25 -6.49
C GLU A 16 12.32 11.89 -5.62
N ILE A 17 12.23 10.77 -4.91
CA ILE A 17 13.23 10.31 -3.96
C ILE A 17 13.44 8.81 -4.09
N ASP A 18 14.55 8.33 -3.53
CA ASP A 18 14.81 6.90 -3.44
C ASP A 18 13.82 6.20 -2.49
N TYR A 19 13.51 4.95 -2.81
CA TYR A 19 12.55 4.15 -2.04
C TYR A 19 12.92 4.03 -0.56
N ASP A 20 14.20 3.86 -0.24
CA ASP A 20 14.64 3.69 1.14
C ASP A 20 14.38 4.96 1.97
N GLN A 21 14.64 6.13 1.39
CA GLN A 21 14.36 7.43 2.01
C GLN A 21 12.85 7.65 2.17
N TRP A 22 12.07 7.25 1.17
CA TRP A 22 10.60 7.28 1.21
C TRP A 22 10.08 6.39 2.33
N HIS A 23 10.56 5.14 2.41
CA HIS A 23 10.10 4.14 3.37
C HIS A 23 10.43 4.55 4.80
N ALA A 24 11.62 5.09 5.02
CA ALA A 24 12.06 5.59 6.31
C ALA A 24 11.38 6.92 6.71
N GLY A 25 10.80 7.67 5.76
CA GLY A 25 10.24 8.99 6.01
C GLY A 25 11.31 10.01 6.41
N GLU A 26 12.48 9.97 5.76
CA GLU A 26 13.63 10.81 6.09
C GLU A 26 13.52 12.26 5.59
N ILE A 27 12.67 12.49 4.59
CA ILE A 27 12.43 13.82 4.03
C ILE A 27 11.14 14.43 4.58
N GLU A 28 11.00 15.74 4.44
CA GLU A 28 9.78 16.45 4.78
C GLU A 28 8.92 16.66 3.52
N SER A 29 7.64 16.31 3.61
CA SER A 29 6.64 16.55 2.57
C SER A 29 5.26 16.71 3.20
N ASP A 30 4.46 17.61 2.65
CA ASP A 30 3.07 17.82 3.08
C ASP A 30 2.17 16.62 2.72
N ILE A 31 2.47 15.96 1.60
CA ILE A 31 1.69 14.85 1.07
C ILE A 31 2.63 13.75 0.61
N TRP A 32 2.27 12.52 0.94
CA TRP A 32 2.93 11.31 0.48
C TRP A 32 2.01 10.50 -0.41
N LEU A 33 2.54 10.03 -1.53
CA LEU A 33 1.84 9.04 -2.35
C LEU A 33 2.36 7.65 -1.97
N ASN A 34 1.42 6.73 -1.75
CA ASN A 34 1.73 5.35 -1.38
C ASN A 34 0.78 4.39 -2.12
N SER A 35 1.20 3.13 -2.25
CA SER A 35 0.40 2.00 -2.68
C SER A 35 0.61 0.83 -1.72
N ALA A 36 -0.48 0.15 -1.38
CA ALA A 36 -0.43 -1.03 -0.51
C ALA A 36 -1.13 -2.22 -1.19
N ASN A 37 -0.61 -3.42 -0.97
CA ASN A 37 -1.22 -4.68 -1.37
C ASN A 37 -1.43 -5.55 -0.14
N PHE A 38 -2.62 -6.13 0.00
CA PHE A 38 -3.03 -6.84 1.20
C PHE A 38 -3.29 -8.32 0.93
N THR A 39 -2.75 -9.18 1.78
CA THR A 39 -3.09 -10.61 1.82
C THR A 39 -4.29 -10.89 2.70
N LEU A 40 -4.88 -12.06 2.50
CA LEU A 40 -5.80 -12.61 3.49
C LEU A 40 -5.01 -13.21 4.66
N PRO A 41 -5.50 -13.09 5.91
CA PRO A 41 -6.70 -12.34 6.29
C PRO A 41 -6.48 -10.82 6.26
N LEU A 42 -7.46 -10.08 5.72
CA LEU A 42 -7.34 -8.64 5.43
C LEU A 42 -7.11 -7.81 6.70
N ASP A 43 -7.82 -8.13 7.79
CA ASP A 43 -7.69 -7.39 9.04
C ASP A 43 -6.26 -7.43 9.60
N PHE A 44 -5.58 -8.56 9.41
CA PHE A 44 -4.19 -8.69 9.79
C PHE A 44 -3.27 -7.89 8.86
N SER A 45 -3.37 -8.12 7.55
CA SER A 45 -2.43 -7.53 6.59
C SER A 45 -2.57 -6.01 6.50
N LEU A 46 -3.79 -5.48 6.67
CA LEU A 46 -4.04 -4.04 6.70
C LEU A 46 -3.37 -3.39 7.91
N PHE A 47 -3.62 -3.91 9.12
CA PHE A 47 -3.05 -3.34 10.33
C PHE A 47 -1.53 -3.47 10.36
N ALA A 48 -1.01 -4.66 10.04
CA ALA A 48 0.42 -4.93 9.99
C ALA A 48 1.13 -3.97 9.02
N HIS A 49 0.61 -3.82 7.79
CA HIS A 49 1.19 -2.89 6.82
C HIS A 49 1.23 -1.45 7.34
N LEU A 50 0.13 -0.97 7.93
CA LEU A 50 0.08 0.40 8.43
C LEU A 50 1.04 0.64 9.59
N CYS A 51 1.25 -0.36 10.45
CA CYS A 51 2.17 -0.26 11.58
C CYS A 51 3.63 -0.50 11.21
N GLU A 52 3.94 -1.29 10.18
CA GLU A 52 5.32 -1.66 9.87
C GLU A 52 6.05 -0.65 8.98
N VAL A 53 5.31 0.24 8.30
CA VAL A 53 5.90 1.27 7.42
C VAL A 53 6.36 2.48 8.27
N PRO A 54 7.67 2.74 8.41
CA PRO A 54 8.19 3.83 9.26
C PRO A 54 7.67 5.21 8.84
N LEU A 55 7.54 5.46 7.54
CA LEU A 55 6.96 6.69 7.00
C LEU A 55 5.61 7.03 7.66
N LEU A 56 4.72 6.05 7.79
CA LEU A 56 3.40 6.29 8.38
C LEU A 56 3.52 6.65 9.86
N GLN A 57 4.41 6.00 10.59
CA GLN A 57 4.65 6.30 12.00
C GLN A 57 5.21 7.72 12.20
N ASN A 58 6.10 8.16 11.31
CA ASN A 58 6.70 9.49 11.37
C ASN A 58 5.71 10.60 11.01
N CYS A 59 4.82 10.36 10.04
CA CYS A 59 3.93 11.39 9.52
C CYS A 59 2.57 11.47 10.24
N ILE A 60 2.10 10.39 10.86
CA ILE A 60 0.78 10.35 11.50
C ILE A 60 0.96 10.40 13.02
N PRO A 61 0.66 11.54 13.67
CA PRO A 61 0.85 11.70 15.11
C PRO A 61 -0.19 10.87 15.87
N ARG A 62 0.27 9.73 16.41
CA ARG A 62 -0.55 8.74 17.13
C ARG A 62 0.35 7.86 18.00
N ASP A 63 -0.22 7.29 19.05
CA ASP A 63 0.47 6.25 19.83
C ASP A 63 0.38 4.90 19.12
N TRP A 64 1.29 4.70 18.16
CA TRP A 64 1.42 3.48 17.39
C TRP A 64 1.74 2.26 18.27
N GLN A 65 2.42 2.47 19.39
CA GLN A 65 2.83 1.39 20.28
C GLN A 65 1.65 0.87 21.09
N ASP A 66 0.81 1.77 21.61
CA ASP A 66 -0.43 1.41 22.29
C ASP A 66 -1.43 0.75 21.33
N ASP A 67 -1.60 1.31 20.13
CA ASP A 67 -2.41 0.69 19.07
C ASP A 67 -1.97 -0.76 18.79
N ALA A 68 -0.67 -0.97 18.59
CA ALA A 68 -0.11 -2.31 18.36
C ALA A 68 -0.32 -3.24 19.57
N ALA A 69 -0.33 -2.71 20.79
CA ALA A 69 -0.62 -3.48 22.00
C ALA A 69 -2.10 -3.90 22.06
N GLN A 70 -3.03 -2.97 21.88
CA GLN A 70 -4.47 -3.25 21.87
C GLN A 70 -4.87 -4.22 20.76
N TRP A 71 -4.26 -4.08 19.58
CA TRP A 71 -4.50 -4.99 18.46
C TRP A 71 -4.00 -6.41 18.77
N ARG A 72 -2.79 -6.55 19.33
CA ARG A 72 -2.26 -7.86 19.75
C ARG A 72 -3.08 -8.50 20.88
N ALA A 73 -3.69 -7.69 21.74
CA ALA A 73 -4.61 -8.16 22.78
C ALA A 73 -5.99 -8.57 22.24
N GLY A 74 -6.31 -8.24 20.97
CA GLY A 74 -7.63 -8.49 20.37
C GLY A 74 -8.70 -7.51 20.85
N GLU A 75 -8.32 -6.40 21.46
CA GLU A 75 -9.22 -5.40 22.04
C GLU A 75 -9.56 -4.27 21.06
N MET A 76 -8.75 -4.11 20.01
CA MET A 76 -8.95 -3.08 19.00
C MET A 76 -10.08 -3.44 18.03
N ASN A 77 -11.03 -2.52 17.84
CA ASN A 77 -11.93 -2.54 16.70
C ASN A 77 -11.23 -1.89 15.49
N LEU A 78 -10.68 -2.73 14.60
CA LEU A 78 -9.90 -2.25 13.44
C LEU A 78 -10.71 -1.33 12.51
N ALA A 79 -11.99 -1.62 12.28
CA ALA A 79 -12.82 -0.78 11.42
C ALA A 79 -12.96 0.64 11.98
N ASN A 80 -13.24 0.77 13.28
CA ASN A 80 -13.33 2.07 13.94
C ASN A 80 -11.97 2.80 13.93
N TRP A 81 -10.88 2.07 14.16
CA TRP A 81 -9.53 2.63 14.09
C TRP A 81 -9.20 3.16 12.69
N CYS A 82 -9.51 2.40 11.63
CA CYS A 82 -9.35 2.87 10.25
C CYS A 82 -10.24 4.09 9.95
N GLN A 83 -11.48 4.13 10.45
CA GLN A 83 -12.37 5.29 10.29
C GLN A 83 -11.77 6.56 10.91
N GLN A 84 -11.07 6.47 12.03
CA GLN A 84 -10.39 7.62 12.63
C GLN A 84 -9.28 8.17 11.72
N LEU A 85 -8.51 7.30 11.06
CA LEU A 85 -7.48 7.72 10.09
C LEU A 85 -8.10 8.47 8.90
N LEU A 86 -9.24 7.99 8.40
CA LEU A 86 -9.97 8.63 7.30
C LEU A 86 -10.59 9.97 7.74
N ALA A 87 -11.23 10.02 8.90
CA ALA A 87 -11.88 11.21 9.43
C ALA A 87 -10.89 12.36 9.64
N ASN A 88 -9.67 12.03 10.12
CA ASN A 88 -8.59 12.98 10.31
C ASN A 88 -7.82 13.30 9.02
N LYS A 89 -8.19 12.68 7.89
CA LYS A 89 -7.50 12.79 6.59
C LYS A 89 -6.01 12.42 6.66
N ALA A 90 -5.62 11.61 7.65
CA ALA A 90 -4.26 11.09 7.77
C ALA A 90 -3.93 10.12 6.63
N ILE A 91 -4.96 9.42 6.13
CA ILE A 91 -4.88 8.58 4.93
C ILE A 91 -6.11 8.87 4.07
N VAL A 92 -5.89 9.10 2.77
CA VAL A 92 -6.97 9.31 1.79
C VAL A 92 -6.85 8.24 0.70
N PRO A 93 -7.68 7.17 0.75
CA PRO A 93 -7.70 6.16 -0.30
C PRO A 93 -8.12 6.78 -1.62
N LEU A 94 -7.29 6.64 -2.65
CA LEU A 94 -7.58 7.21 -3.97
C LEU A 94 -8.34 6.23 -4.85
N ILE A 95 -7.78 5.04 -5.06
CA ILE A 95 -8.32 4.01 -5.95
C ILE A 95 -7.94 2.61 -5.46
N HIS A 96 -8.74 1.63 -5.86
CA HIS A 96 -8.32 0.23 -5.90
C HIS A 96 -7.84 -0.06 -7.32
N HIS A 97 -6.67 -0.67 -7.47
CA HIS A 97 -6.10 -1.02 -8.77
C HIS A 97 -6.08 -2.54 -8.96
N TRP A 98 -6.15 -2.97 -10.21
CA TRP A 98 -6.02 -4.39 -10.56
C TRP A 98 -4.59 -4.67 -10.97
N LEU A 99 -4.02 -5.73 -10.41
CA LEU A 99 -2.74 -6.24 -10.84
C LEU A 99 -2.95 -7.10 -12.10
N ILE A 100 -2.15 -6.85 -13.14
CA ILE A 100 -2.21 -7.57 -14.41
C ILE A 100 -0.85 -8.19 -14.67
N ILE A 101 -0.85 -9.48 -15.03
CA ILE A 101 0.34 -10.19 -15.47
C ILE A 101 0.52 -10.00 -16.98
N GLN A 102 1.67 -9.45 -17.38
CA GLN A 102 2.12 -9.50 -18.76
C GLN A 102 3.13 -10.64 -18.92
N GLY A 103 2.79 -11.64 -19.73
CA GLY A 103 3.62 -12.81 -20.00
C GLY A 103 3.62 -13.17 -21.47
N GLN A 104 4.55 -14.04 -21.88
CA GLN A 104 4.58 -14.52 -23.26
C GLN A 104 3.37 -15.42 -23.54
N ARG A 105 2.83 -15.37 -24.77
CA ARG A 105 1.61 -16.10 -25.16
C ARG A 105 1.72 -17.62 -24.96
N SER A 106 2.93 -18.17 -25.06
CA SER A 106 3.22 -19.59 -24.84
C SER A 106 3.28 -19.97 -23.36
N MET A 107 3.36 -19.02 -22.43
CA MET A 107 3.37 -19.32 -21.00
C MET A 107 2.02 -19.84 -20.54
N ARG A 108 2.07 -20.85 -19.68
CA ARG A 108 0.93 -21.54 -19.07
C ARG A 108 1.22 -21.77 -17.59
N GLY A 109 0.15 -21.95 -16.81
CA GLY A 109 0.26 -22.26 -15.38
C GLY A 109 0.73 -21.12 -14.48
N LEU A 110 0.91 -19.91 -15.03
CA LEU A 110 1.11 -18.68 -14.25
C LEU A 110 -0.13 -18.38 -13.41
N ARG A 111 0.07 -18.19 -12.10
CA ARG A 111 -0.93 -17.64 -11.18
C ARG A 111 -0.30 -16.51 -10.38
N MET A 112 -1.05 -15.43 -10.24
CA MET A 112 -0.74 -14.36 -9.30
C MET A 112 -1.33 -14.72 -7.95
N ASN A 113 -0.57 -14.54 -6.87
CA ASN A 113 -1.18 -14.50 -5.54
C ASN A 113 -1.73 -13.10 -5.24
N THR A 114 -2.38 -12.95 -4.09
CA THR A 114 -2.97 -11.68 -3.63
C THR A 114 -1.96 -10.58 -3.33
N LEU A 115 -0.66 -10.89 -3.25
CA LEU A 115 0.42 -9.90 -3.09
C LEU A 115 0.93 -9.34 -4.42
N GLY A 116 0.46 -9.86 -5.56
CA GLY A 116 1.07 -9.57 -6.87
C GLY A 116 2.34 -10.38 -7.16
N TRP A 117 2.66 -11.36 -6.32
CA TRP A 117 3.81 -12.24 -6.54
C TRP A 117 3.40 -13.46 -7.36
N PHE A 118 4.35 -13.92 -8.17
CA PHE A 118 4.15 -15.02 -9.11
C PHE A 118 4.49 -16.36 -8.47
N ASP A 119 3.57 -17.32 -8.58
CA ASP A 119 3.93 -18.71 -8.31
C ASP A 119 4.50 -19.35 -9.58
N PHE A 120 5.84 -19.51 -9.60
CA PHE A 120 6.53 -20.18 -10.71
C PHE A 120 6.49 -21.72 -10.61
N LYS A 121 6.01 -22.31 -9.51
CA LYS A 121 6.03 -23.77 -9.32
C LYS A 121 5.28 -24.53 -10.41
N SER A 122 4.25 -23.92 -10.98
CA SER A 122 3.44 -24.49 -12.06
C SER A 122 3.64 -23.80 -13.40
N ALA A 123 4.60 -22.89 -13.53
CA ALA A 123 4.82 -22.16 -14.79
C ALA A 123 5.55 -23.04 -15.81
N TRP A 124 5.05 -23.08 -17.04
CA TRP A 124 5.69 -23.80 -18.15
C TRP A 124 5.39 -23.13 -19.49
N PHE A 125 6.19 -23.44 -20.50
CA PHE A 125 5.99 -22.97 -21.87
C PHE A 125 5.36 -24.07 -22.72
N ALA A 126 4.29 -23.73 -23.44
CA ALA A 126 3.74 -24.58 -24.48
C ALA A 126 4.81 -24.86 -25.55
N PRO A 127 4.89 -26.10 -26.07
CA PRO A 127 5.74 -26.40 -27.22
C PRO A 127 5.40 -25.48 -28.41
N PRO A 128 6.39 -25.14 -29.25
CA PRO A 128 6.11 -24.42 -30.49
C PRO A 128 5.17 -25.24 -31.39
N ASP A 129 4.29 -24.53 -32.13
CA ASP A 129 3.44 -25.18 -33.13
C ASP A 129 4.32 -25.86 -34.21
N PRO A 130 3.94 -27.06 -34.69
CA PRO A 130 4.70 -27.82 -35.69
C PRO A 130 4.76 -27.14 -37.07
#